data_AF-A0A537YQD5-F1
#
_entry.id   AF-A0A537YQD5-F1
#
_cell.length_a   1.000
_cell.length_b   1.000
_cell.length_c   1.000
_cell.angle_alpha   90.00
_cell.angle_beta   90.00
_cell.angle_gamma   90.00
#
_symmetry.space_group_name_H-M   'P 1'
#
loop_
_entity.id
_entity.type
_entity.pdbx_description
1 polymer ?
#
loop_
_entity_poly.entity_id
_entity_poly.type
_entity_poly.pdbx_seq_one_letter_code
_entity_poly.pdbx_strand_id
1 'polypeptide(L)' 'AGPGDSFGEMAILTTAPRSASVVAETPMETLTLSGAHLRTILLDQPRIAVRLLDTLAQRLADLDRRFTA' A
#
# COMPACT_ATOMS: atom_id res chain seq x y z
N ALA A 1 -7.84 -8.52 2.44
CA ALA A 1 -7.11 -7.65 3.36
C ALA A 1 -7.80 -7.71 4.72
N GLY A 2 -7.07 -7.55 5.81
CA GLY A 2 -7.57 -7.63 7.18
C GLY A 2 -6.77 -6.75 8.16
N PRO A 3 -6.93 -6.95 9.48
CA PRO A 3 -6.21 -6.18 10.49
C PRO A 3 -4.69 -6.19 10.25
N GLY A 4 -4.09 -5.00 10.24
CA GLY A 4 -2.65 -4.82 9.98
C GLY A 4 -2.27 -4.57 8.52
N ASP A 5 -3.21 -4.76 7.58
CA ASP A 5 -2.97 -4.43 6.17
C ASP A 5 -3.08 -2.92 5.91
N SER A 6 -2.32 -2.44 4.93
CA SER A 6 -2.39 -1.08 4.39
C SER A 6 -2.83 -1.07 2.92
N PHE A 7 -3.47 0.03 2.51
CA PHE A 7 -3.90 0.28 1.14
C PHE A 7 -3.80 1.79 0.80
N GLY A 8 -3.88 2.13 -0.48
CA GLY A 8 -3.84 3.51 -0.98
C GLY A 8 -2.42 4.07 -1.17
N GLU A 9 -1.39 3.30 -0.84
CA GLU A 9 0.02 3.63 -0.99
C GLU A 9 0.41 3.91 -2.44
N MET A 10 -0.23 3.21 -3.39
CA MET A 10 0.10 3.29 -4.80
C MET A 10 -0.07 4.71 -5.35
N ALA A 11 -1.18 5.39 -5.03
CA ALA A 11 -1.41 6.76 -5.51
C ALA A 11 -0.32 7.75 -5.05
N ILE A 12 0.21 7.54 -3.83
CA ILE A 12 1.25 8.38 -3.25
C ILE A 12 2.60 8.10 -3.90
N LEU A 13 2.94 6.82 -4.09
CA LEU A 13 4.23 6.38 -4.64
C LEU A 13 4.35 6.65 -6.14
N THR A 14 3.30 6.39 -6.91
CA THR A 14 3.30 6.61 -8.36
C THR A 14 2.99 8.05 -8.74
N THR A 15 2.60 8.89 -7.78
CA THR A 15 2.14 10.27 -8.03
C THR A 15 1.01 10.28 -9.08
N ALA A 16 0.10 9.32 -8.98
CA ALA A 16 -1.03 9.14 -9.88
C ALA A 16 -2.36 9.14 -9.11
N PRO A 17 -3.50 9.36 -9.77
CA PRO A 17 -4.81 9.21 -9.14
C PRO A 17 -5.02 7.80 -8.56
N ARG A 18 -6.01 7.67 -7.66
CA ARG A 18 -6.41 6.37 -7.09
C ARG A 18 -6.65 5.34 -8.21
N SER A 19 -5.98 4.19 -8.12
CA SER A 19 -6.09 3.11 -9.11
C SER A 19 -7.33 2.24 -8.90
N ALA A 20 -7.91 2.25 -7.70
CA ALA A 20 -9.08 1.46 -7.34
C ALA A 20 -9.92 2.15 -6.25
N SER A 21 -11.14 1.65 -6.05
CA SER A 21 -11.94 1.93 -4.87
C SER A 21 -11.73 0.81 -3.83
N VAL A 22 -11.70 1.16 -2.55
CA VAL A 22 -11.73 0.21 -1.44
C VAL A 22 -13.03 0.42 -0.69
N VAL A 23 -13.79 -0.65 -0.45
CA VAL A 23 -15.09 -0.62 0.23
C VAL A 23 -15.01 -1.55 1.43
N ALA A 24 -15.47 -1.09 2.59
CA ALA A 24 -15.54 -1.91 3.78
C ALA A 24 -16.68 -2.92 3.67
N GLU A 25 -16.38 -4.22 3.79
CA GLU A 25 -17.38 -5.29 3.79
C GLU A 25 -18.06 -5.45 5.16
N THR A 26 -17.40 -5.00 6.22
CA THR A 26 -17.87 -5.02 7.61
C THR A 26 -17.47 -3.72 8.32
N PRO A 27 -18.11 -3.37 9.45
CA PRO A 27 -17.66 -2.25 10.27
C PRO A 27 -16.18 -2.42 10.64
N MET A 28 -15.37 -1.39 10.36
CA MET A 28 -13.93 -1.41 10.60
C MET A 28 -13.42 -0.03 11.01
N GLU A 29 -12.31 -0.04 11.74
CA GLU A 29 -11.53 1.16 12.04
C GLU A 29 -10.22 1.12 11.27
N THR A 30 -9.80 2.29 10.77
CA THR A 30 -8.55 2.43 10.04
C THR A 30 -7.74 3.59 10.60
N LEU A 31 -6.42 3.45 10.54
CA LEU A 31 -5.50 4.55 10.80
C LEU A 31 -5.20 5.25 9.48
N THR A 32 -5.30 6.58 9.46
CA THR A 32 -5.00 7.37 8.27
C THR A 32 -3.63 8.02 8.39
N LEU A 33 -2.80 7.86 7.36
CA LEU A 33 -1.54 8.55 7.19
C LEU A 33 -1.60 9.41 5.92
N SER A 34 -1.29 10.71 6.03
CA SER A 34 -1.28 11.59 4.86
C SER A 34 -0.12 11.24 3.92
N GLY A 35 -0.29 11.47 2.62
CA GLY A 35 0.76 11.23 1.64
C GLY A 35 2.03 12.05 1.88
N ALA A 36 1.88 13.27 2.41
CA ALA A 36 3.01 14.10 2.82
C ALA A 36 3.80 13.47 3.97
N HIS A 37 3.12 13.02 5.03
CA HIS A 37 3.79 12.35 6.15
C HIS A 37 4.42 11.02 5.73
N LEU A 38 3.75 10.23 4.89
CA LEU A 38 4.34 9.00 4.34
C LEU A 38 5.64 9.33 3.59
N ARG A 39 5.65 10.35 2.72
CA ARG A 39 6.87 10.78 2.01
C ARG A 39 7.98 11.19 2.98
N THR A 40 7.68 11.97 4.02
CA THR A 40 8.66 12.32 5.05
C THR A 40 9.24 11.08 5.73
N ILE A 41 8.39 10.15 6.18
CA ILE A 41 8.83 8.92 6.84
C ILE A 41 9.72 8.07 5.92
N LEU A 42 9.37 7.95 4.64
CA LEU A 42 10.16 7.15 3.69
C LEU A 42 11.56 7.74 3.46
N LEU A 43 11.69 9.07 3.48
CA LEU A 43 12.98 9.77 3.34
C LEU A 43 13.81 9.71 4.64
N ASP A 44 13.17 9.93 5.78
CA ASP A 44 13.83 9.97 7.08
C ASP A 44 14.19 8.58 7.61
N GLN A 45 13.43 7.55 7.21
CA GLN A 45 13.62 6.16 7.63
C GLN A 45 13.65 5.19 6.43
N PRO A 46 14.78 5.12 5.70
CA PRO A 46 14.90 4.30 4.48
C PRO A 46 14.60 2.80 4.68
N ARG A 47 14.81 2.27 5.90
CA ARG A 47 14.45 0.88 6.23
C ARG A 47 12.96 0.61 6.09
N ILE A 48 12.09 1.60 6.35
CA ILE A 48 10.65 1.48 6.14
C ILE A 48 10.34 1.43 4.65
N ALA A 49 11.03 2.25 3.85
CA ALA A 49 10.86 2.24 2.40
C ALA A 49 11.19 0.87 1.80
N VAL A 50 12.29 0.24 2.22
CA VAL A 50 12.65 -1.12 1.77
C VAL A 50 11.55 -2.13 2.10
N ARG A 51 11.02 -2.12 3.34
CA ARG A 51 9.93 -3.03 3.75
C ARG A 51 8.64 -2.81 2.95
N LEU A 52 8.34 -1.57 2.61
CA LEU A 52 7.18 -1.23 1.77
C LEU A 52 7.38 -1.77 0.35
N LEU A 53 8.58 -1.60 -0.22
CA LEU A 53 8.93 -2.15 -1.53
C LEU A 53 8.82 -3.69 -1.56
N ASP A 54 9.31 -4.38 -0.53
CA ASP A 54 9.18 -5.84 -0.41
C ASP A 54 7.71 -6.28 -0.42
N THR A 55 6.86 -5.57 0.32
CA THR A 55 5.42 -5.85 0.39
C THR A 55 4.75 -5.66 -0.99
N LEU A 56 5.10 -4.60 -1.72
CA LEU A 56 4.58 -4.34 -3.06
C LEU A 56 5.06 -5.37 -4.09
N ALA A 57 6.33 -5.78 -4.02
CA ALA A 57 6.89 -6.81 -4.88
C ALA A 57 6.19 -8.16 -4.67
N GLN A 58 5.92 -8.54 -3.41
CA GLN A 58 5.15 -9.74 -3.07
C GLN A 58 3.73 -9.68 -3.65
N ARG A 59 3.03 -8.54 -3.48
CA ARG A 59 1.69 -8.34 -4.06
C ARG A 59 1.69 -8.47 -5.59
N LEU A 60 2.70 -7.92 -6.27
CA LEU A 60 2.83 -8.05 -7.72
C LEU A 60 3.07 -9.50 -8.16
N ALA A 61 3.98 -10.20 -7.49
CA ALA A 61 4.23 -11.62 -7.77
C ALA A 61 3.00 -12.49 -7.53
N ASP A 62 2.21 -12.20 -6.49
CA ASP A 62 0.94 -12.89 -6.24
C ASP A 62 -0.10 -12.66 -7.32
N LEU A 63 -0.18 -11.43 -7.85
CA LEU A 63 -1.07 -11.11 -8.97
C LEU A 63 -0.64 -11.82 -10.24
N ASP A 64 0.65 -11.78 -10.58
CA ASP A 64 1.19 -12.43 -11.78
C ASP A 64 0.91 -13.94 -11.78
N ARG A 65 1.09 -14.60 -10.63
CA ARG A 65 0.75 -16.02 -10.44
C ARG A 65 -0.73 -16.35 -10.65
N ARG A 66 -1.65 -15.40 -10.41
CA ARG A 66 -3.09 -15.61 -10.63
C ARG A 66 -3.50 -15.47 -12.10
N PHE A 67 -2.67 -14.82 -12.92
CA PHE A 67 -2.93 -14.65 -14.36
C PHE A 67 -2.27 -15.72 -15.22
N THR A 68 -1.22 -16.37 -14.72
CA THR A 68 -0.48 -17.44 -15.42
C THR A 68 -0.95 -18.86 -15.10
N ALA A 69 -1.97 -19.02 -14.25
CA ALA A 69 -2.67 -20.28 -13.94
C ALA A 69 -4.05 -20.31 -14.60
#